data_AF-A0A7Y8LI29-F1
#
_entry.id   AF-A0A7Y8LI29-F1
#
_cell.length_a   1.000
_cell.length_b   1.000
_cell.length_c   1.000
_cell.angle_alpha   90.00
_cell.angle_beta   90.00
_cell.angle_gamma   90.00
#
_symmetry.space_group_name_H-M   'P 1'
#
loop_
_entity.id
_entity.type
_entity.pdbx_description
1 polymer ?
#
loop_
_entity_poly.entity_id
_entity_poly.type
_entity_poly.pdbx_seq_one_letter_code
_entity_poly.pdbx_strand_id
1 'polypeptide(L)'
;MLHDHGIQVNGSFVLGFDHDRKDVFARTAEWVEENRLECATFHILTPYPGTPLFRRLEAEGRLLHKDWTLYDTAHAVFRPMHMTPEDLESGYAWIYRRLFSHASIWRRRPEGWPAVAPYLAMSYLYKRSNGLWGFLIRRHLVQAAWRPLIELSRMRHLRFRRRLAAEAGAQAEGNVVSAGV
;
A
#
# COMPACT_ATOMS: atom_id res chain seq x y z
N MET A 1 15.22 3.20 -10.14
CA MET A 1 14.93 4.65 -10.18
C MET A 1 14.32 5.19 -8.89
N LEU A 2 13.11 4.77 -8.47
CA LEU A 2 12.46 5.34 -7.27
C LEU A 2 13.21 4.98 -5.97
N HIS A 3 13.55 3.71 -5.79
CA HIS A 3 14.29 3.24 -4.62
C HIS A 3 15.69 3.87 -4.51
N ASP A 4 16.34 4.16 -5.64
CA ASP A 4 17.67 4.83 -5.68
C ASP A 4 17.64 6.24 -5.06
N HIS A 5 16.44 6.86 -5.03
CA HIS A 5 16.22 8.18 -4.43
C HIS A 5 15.57 8.10 -3.04
N GLY A 6 15.48 6.89 -2.45
CA GLY A 6 14.85 6.68 -1.15
C GLY A 6 13.32 6.85 -1.16
N ILE A 7 12.69 6.82 -2.33
CA ILE A 7 11.23 6.92 -2.48
C ILE A 7 10.64 5.52 -2.38
N GLN A 8 9.77 5.32 -1.39
CA GLN A 8 9.05 4.06 -1.18
C GLN A 8 7.90 3.92 -2.18
N VAL A 9 7.63 2.67 -2.60
CA VAL A 9 6.58 2.36 -3.57
C VAL A 9 5.51 1.51 -2.90
N ASN A 10 4.26 1.95 -3.04
CA ASN A 10 3.09 1.18 -2.64
C ASN A 10 2.38 0.67 -3.90
N GLY A 11 2.28 -0.65 -4.06
CA GLY A 11 1.57 -1.28 -5.16
C GLY A 11 0.13 -1.62 -4.78
N SER A 12 -0.85 -1.18 -5.56
CA SER A 12 -2.24 -1.60 -5.41
C SER A 12 -2.64 -2.47 -6.60
N PHE A 13 -3.11 -3.69 -6.32
CA PHE A 13 -3.41 -4.70 -7.32
C PHE A 13 -4.87 -5.16 -7.22
N VAL A 14 -5.47 -5.41 -8.38
CA VAL A 14 -6.81 -5.98 -8.49
C VAL A 14 -6.70 -7.35 -9.15
N LEU A 15 -7.36 -8.36 -8.57
CA LEU A 15 -7.30 -9.76 -8.98
C LEU A 15 -8.70 -10.26 -9.37
N GLY A 16 -8.77 -11.16 -10.35
CA GLY A 16 -10.01 -11.78 -10.82
C GLY A 16 -10.50 -11.26 -12.17
N PHE A 17 -9.63 -10.63 -12.97
CA PHE A 17 -9.98 -10.30 -14.35
C PHE A 17 -10.24 -11.56 -15.19
N ASP A 18 -10.94 -11.42 -16.32
CA ASP A 18 -11.33 -12.56 -17.15
C ASP A 18 -10.15 -13.38 -17.69
N HIS A 19 -8.98 -12.76 -17.82
CA HIS A 19 -7.75 -13.40 -18.26
C HIS A 19 -6.93 -14.00 -17.10
N ASP A 20 -7.31 -13.72 -15.85
CA ASP A 20 -6.63 -14.25 -14.69
C ASP A 20 -6.90 -15.74 -14.54
N ARG A 21 -5.82 -16.48 -14.32
CA ARG A 21 -5.82 -17.91 -14.03
C ARG A 21 -5.28 -18.13 -12.63
N LYS A 22 -5.37 -19.36 -12.12
CA LYS A 22 -4.99 -19.69 -10.73
C LYS A 22 -3.52 -19.37 -10.39
N ASP A 23 -2.64 -19.28 -11.38
CA ASP A 23 -1.23 -18.89 -11.20
C ASP A 23 -1.02 -17.38 -10.94
N VAL A 24 -2.03 -16.54 -11.19
CA VAL A 24 -1.92 -15.07 -11.03
C VAL A 24 -1.47 -14.67 -9.63
N PHE A 25 -1.96 -15.37 -8.59
CA PHE A 25 -1.63 -15.07 -7.20
C PHE A 25 -0.14 -15.28 -6.92
N ALA A 26 0.41 -16.40 -7.39
CA ALA A 26 1.82 -16.72 -7.20
C ALA A 26 2.71 -15.75 -7.98
N ARG A 27 2.40 -15.53 -9.26
CA ARG A 27 3.13 -14.59 -10.12
C ARG A 27 3.13 -13.17 -9.57
N THR A 28 1.99 -12.70 -9.07
CA THR A 28 1.89 -11.36 -8.46
C THR A 28 2.71 -11.28 -7.18
N ALA A 29 2.63 -12.29 -6.31
CA ALA A 29 3.42 -12.33 -5.09
C ALA A 29 4.94 -12.35 -5.37
N GLU A 30 5.37 -13.14 -6.36
CA GLU A 30 6.77 -13.22 -6.80
C GLU A 30 7.25 -11.90 -7.37
N TRP A 31 6.47 -11.27 -8.25
CA TRP A 31 6.80 -9.96 -8.80
C TRP A 31 6.93 -8.89 -7.71
N VAL A 32 6.03 -8.88 -6.73
CA VAL A 32 6.08 -7.96 -5.57
C VAL A 32 7.34 -8.20 -4.73
N GLU A 33 7.74 -9.47 -4.55
CA GLU A 33 8.97 -9.84 -3.83
C GLU A 33 10.23 -9.44 -4.59
N GLU A 34 10.28 -9.71 -5.90
CA GLU A 34 11.39 -9.38 -6.80
C GLU A 34 11.63 -7.88 -6.91
N ASN A 35 10.55 -7.09 -7.00
CA ASN A 35 10.63 -5.63 -7.09
C ASN A 35 10.74 -4.96 -5.72
N ARG A 36 10.75 -5.73 -4.62
CA ARG A 36 10.96 -5.27 -3.24
C ARG A 36 10.00 -4.16 -2.82
N LEU A 37 8.75 -4.21 -3.29
CA LEU A 37 7.75 -3.22 -2.89
C LEU A 37 7.57 -3.24 -1.38
N GLU A 38 7.62 -2.07 -0.74
CA GLU A 38 7.55 -1.99 0.71
C GLU A 38 6.14 -2.33 1.21
N CYS A 39 5.14 -1.85 0.49
CA CYS A 39 3.72 -2.12 0.75
C CYS A 39 3.02 -2.59 -0.52
N ALA A 40 2.13 -3.58 -0.38
CA ALA A 40 1.26 -4.02 -1.45
C ALA A 40 -0.14 -4.28 -0.89
N THR A 41 -1.16 -3.70 -1.53
CA THR A 41 -2.57 -3.98 -1.24
C THR A 41 -3.20 -4.74 -2.40
N PHE A 42 -4.01 -5.72 -2.06
CA PHE A 42 -4.73 -6.56 -3.03
C PHE A 42 -6.22 -6.40 -2.83
N HIS A 43 -6.94 -6.42 -3.94
CA HIS A 43 -8.39 -6.28 -3.99
C HIS A 43 -8.95 -7.32 -4.96
N ILE A 44 -10.07 -7.94 -4.59
CA ILE A 44 -10.88 -8.72 -5.51
C ILE A 44 -11.65 -7.76 -6.42
N LEU A 45 -11.63 -8.02 -7.73
CA LEU A 45 -12.37 -7.25 -8.72
C LEU A 45 -13.86 -7.21 -8.34
N THR A 46 -14.35 -6.02 -7.97
CA THR A 46 -15.74 -5.86 -7.52
C THR A 46 -16.53 -5.03 -8.55
N PRO A 47 -17.50 -5.62 -9.26
CA PRO A 47 -18.34 -4.89 -10.20
C PRO A 47 -19.37 -4.02 -9.48
N TYR A 48 -19.12 -2.73 -9.32
CA TYR A 48 -20.10 -1.86 -8.65
C TYR A 48 -21.30 -1.51 -9.55
N PRO A 49 -22.52 -1.39 -8.99
CA PRO A 49 -23.70 -1.02 -9.76
C PRO A 49 -23.52 0.32 -10.47
N GLY A 50 -24.00 0.40 -11.71
CA GLY A 50 -23.81 1.56 -12.60
C GLY A 50 -22.52 1.53 -13.44
N THR A 51 -21.55 0.67 -13.11
CA THR A 51 -20.32 0.53 -13.90
C THR A 51 -20.55 -0.28 -15.18
N PRO A 52 -19.75 -0.05 -16.25
CA PRO A 52 -19.76 -0.91 -17.44
C PRO A 52 -19.49 -2.38 -17.11
N LEU A 53 -18.59 -2.65 -16.16
CA LEU A 53 -18.25 -4.00 -15.72
C LEU A 53 -19.47 -4.71 -15.11
N PHE A 54 -20.23 -4.03 -14.25
CA PHE A 54 -21.45 -4.58 -13.67
C PHE A 54 -22.49 -4.92 -14.74
N ARG A 55 -22.78 -3.98 -15.64
CA ARG A 55 -23.75 -4.23 -16.74
C ARG A 55 -23.34 -5.42 -17.59
N ARG A 56 -22.04 -5.54 -17.89
CA ARG A 56 -21.50 -6.66 -18.66
C ARG A 56 -21.67 -8.00 -17.92
N LEU A 57 -21.21 -8.08 -16.67
CA LEU A 57 -21.29 -9.32 -15.89
C LEU A 57 -22.73 -9.72 -15.54
N GLU A 58 -23.63 -8.74 -15.40
CA GLU A 58 -25.06 -8.97 -15.25
C GLU A 58 -25.66 -9.57 -16.52
N ALA A 59 -25.37 -8.99 -17.70
CA ALA A 59 -25.82 -9.51 -18.99
C ALA A 59 -25.26 -10.91 -19.28
N GLU A 60 -24.04 -11.20 -18.84
CA GLU A 60 -23.40 -12.51 -18.94
C GLU A 60 -23.92 -13.53 -17.91
N GLY A 61 -24.79 -13.13 -16.96
CA GLY A 61 -25.30 -14.01 -15.91
C GLY A 61 -24.21 -14.48 -14.92
N ARG A 62 -23.15 -13.70 -14.76
CA ARG A 62 -21.98 -14.05 -13.95
C ARG A 62 -21.99 -13.44 -12.55
N LEU A 63 -22.90 -12.53 -12.24
CA LEU A 63 -23.07 -12.04 -10.86
C LEU A 63 -23.60 -13.16 -9.96
N LEU A 64 -22.99 -13.35 -8.78
CA LEU A 64 -23.43 -14.37 -7.83
C LEU A 64 -24.64 -13.88 -7.02
N HIS A 65 -24.61 -12.62 -6.59
CA HIS A 65 -25.68 -11.95 -5.86
C HIS A 65 -25.54 -10.42 -5.95
N LYS A 66 -26.57 -9.71 -5.47
CA LYS A 66 -26.58 -8.25 -5.30
C LYS A 66 -26.62 -7.83 -3.83
N ASP A 67 -26.19 -8.72 -2.94
CA ASP A 67 -25.97 -8.35 -1.54
C ASP A 67 -24.79 -7.38 -1.44
N TRP A 68 -25.11 -6.09 -1.30
CA TRP A 68 -24.15 -5.00 -1.26
C TRP A 68 -23.22 -5.03 -0.04
N THR A 69 -23.59 -5.77 1.01
CA THR A 69 -22.74 -5.92 2.21
C THR A 69 -21.44 -6.67 1.91
N LEU A 70 -21.42 -7.46 0.84
CA LEU A 70 -20.27 -8.24 0.38
C LEU A 70 -19.46 -7.53 -0.72
N TYR A 71 -19.83 -6.31 -1.14
CA TYR A 71 -19.12 -5.54 -2.18
C TYR A 71 -17.95 -4.74 -1.58
N ASP A 72 -17.12 -5.41 -0.78
CA ASP A 72 -16.08 -4.83 0.08
C ASP A 72 -14.66 -5.00 -0.47
N THR A 73 -14.51 -5.48 -1.71
CA THR A 73 -13.23 -5.81 -2.36
C THR A 73 -12.46 -6.99 -1.76
N ALA A 74 -13.06 -7.73 -0.84
CA ALA A 74 -12.48 -8.93 -0.22
C ALA A 74 -13.28 -10.21 -0.48
N HIS A 75 -14.54 -10.09 -0.90
CA HIS A 75 -15.40 -11.22 -1.28
C HIS A 75 -15.61 -11.31 -2.79
N ALA A 76 -15.75 -12.54 -3.29
CA ALA A 76 -16.10 -12.79 -4.67
C ALA A 76 -17.61 -12.65 -4.86
N VAL A 77 -18.04 -11.63 -5.63
CA VAL A 77 -19.47 -11.35 -5.91
C VAL A 77 -19.87 -11.70 -7.36
N PHE A 78 -18.95 -12.28 -8.13
CA PHE A 78 -19.14 -12.72 -9.50
C PHE A 78 -18.36 -14.02 -9.76
N ARG A 79 -18.69 -14.73 -10.85
CA ARG A 79 -18.01 -15.93 -11.31
C ARG A 79 -16.86 -15.59 -12.29
N PRO A 80 -15.59 -15.80 -11.91
CA PRO A 80 -14.45 -15.63 -12.83
C PRO A 80 -14.48 -16.66 -13.98
N MET A 81 -13.79 -16.37 -15.08
CA MET A 81 -13.79 -17.23 -16.28
C MET A 81 -12.92 -18.49 -16.15
N HIS A 82 -11.85 -18.45 -15.35
CA HIS A 82 -10.84 -19.51 -15.30
C HIS A 82 -10.57 -20.07 -13.91
N MET A 83 -11.40 -19.73 -12.92
CA MET A 83 -11.32 -20.25 -11.55
C MET A 83 -12.68 -20.12 -10.87
N THR A 84 -12.91 -20.86 -9.78
CA THR A 84 -14.15 -20.69 -9.01
C THR A 84 -14.08 -19.43 -8.13
N PRO A 85 -15.23 -18.89 -7.66
CA PRO A 85 -15.22 -17.82 -6.66
C PRO A 85 -14.40 -18.18 -5.41
N GLU A 86 -14.48 -19.44 -4.96
CA GLU A 86 -13.73 -19.95 -3.80
C GLU A 86 -12.22 -20.01 -4.06
N ASP A 87 -11.81 -20.38 -5.29
CA ASP A 87 -10.41 -20.29 -5.71
C ASP A 87 -9.90 -18.84 -5.64
N LEU A 88 -10.73 -17.87 -6.06
CA LEU A 88 -10.38 -16.45 -6.06
C LEU A 88 -10.21 -15.92 -4.63
N GLU A 89 -11.14 -16.21 -3.73
CA GLU A 89 -11.04 -15.82 -2.31
C GLU A 89 -9.88 -16.54 -1.61
N SER A 90 -9.66 -17.82 -1.91
CA SER A 90 -8.55 -18.60 -1.35
C SER A 90 -7.20 -18.07 -1.82
N GLY A 91 -7.09 -17.72 -3.12
CA GLY A 91 -5.91 -17.10 -3.71
C GLY A 91 -5.62 -15.71 -3.13
N TYR A 92 -6.67 -14.90 -2.96
CA TYR A 92 -6.62 -13.62 -2.26
C TYR A 92 -6.11 -13.77 -0.81
N ALA A 93 -6.66 -14.70 -0.04
CA ALA A 93 -6.20 -14.95 1.32
C ALA A 93 -4.76 -15.49 1.35
N TRP A 94 -4.38 -16.32 0.37
CA TRP A 94 -3.04 -16.86 0.24
C TRP A 94 -1.99 -15.79 -0.07
N ILE A 95 -2.25 -14.86 -1.00
CA ILE A 95 -1.29 -13.81 -1.35
C ILE A 95 -1.03 -12.89 -0.15
N TYR A 96 -2.07 -12.56 0.61
CA TYR A 96 -1.92 -11.85 1.88
C TYR A 96 -1.06 -12.65 2.86
N ARG A 97 -1.37 -13.93 3.13
CA ARG A 97 -0.55 -14.75 4.04
C ARG A 97 0.91 -14.84 3.60
N ARG A 98 1.19 -14.98 2.29
CA ARG A 98 2.55 -15.06 1.75
C ARG A 98 3.31 -13.75 1.94
N LEU A 99 2.76 -12.64 1.49
CA LEU A 99 3.44 -11.33 1.56
C LEU A 99 3.55 -10.80 2.99
N PHE A 100 2.62 -11.22 3.85
CA PHE A 100 2.65 -11.02 5.29
C PHE A 100 3.36 -12.16 6.04
N SER A 101 4.21 -12.96 5.39
CA SER A 101 5.16 -13.84 6.08
C SER A 101 6.44 -13.09 6.47
N HIS A 102 7.19 -13.62 7.45
CA HIS A 102 8.51 -13.07 7.81
C HIS A 102 9.51 -13.21 6.66
N ALA A 103 9.46 -14.34 5.94
CA ALA A 103 10.32 -14.61 4.80
C ALA A 103 10.11 -13.58 3.68
N SER A 104 8.87 -13.26 3.34
CA SER A 104 8.56 -12.28 2.31
C SER A 104 8.99 -10.86 2.71
N ILE A 105 8.74 -10.44 3.96
CA ILE A 105 9.26 -9.16 4.47
C ILE A 105 10.78 -9.10 4.32
N TRP A 106 11.48 -10.17 4.69
CA TRP A 106 12.94 -10.17 4.62
C TRP A 106 13.48 -10.11 3.18
N ARG A 107 12.80 -10.77 2.22
CA ARG A 107 13.12 -10.65 0.79
C ARG A 107 12.94 -9.21 0.29
N ARG A 108 11.87 -8.54 0.74
CA ARG A 108 11.52 -7.17 0.35
C ARG A 108 12.27 -6.08 1.15
N ARG A 109 13.27 -6.43 1.95
CA ARG A 109 14.06 -5.43 2.70
C ARG A 109 14.72 -4.43 1.74
N PRO A 110 14.89 -3.15 2.12
CA PRO A 110 15.69 -2.21 1.34
C PRO A 110 17.15 -2.67 1.16
N GLU A 111 17.81 -2.19 0.10
CA GLU A 111 19.24 -2.47 -0.13
C GLU A 111 20.15 -1.72 0.83
N GLY A 112 19.81 -0.47 1.13
CA GLY A 112 20.53 0.34 2.10
C GLY A 112 20.32 -0.19 3.52
N TRP A 113 21.39 -0.68 4.14
CA TRP A 113 21.38 -1.15 5.54
C TRP A 113 20.74 -0.16 6.54
N PRO A 114 20.94 1.18 6.42
CA PRO A 114 20.29 2.14 7.32
C PRO A 114 18.75 2.14 7.23
N ALA A 115 18.19 1.74 6.09
CA ALA A 115 16.74 1.72 5.85
C ALA A 115 16.07 0.39 6.28
N VAL A 116 16.85 -0.66 6.57
CA VAL A 116 16.33 -1.98 6.95
C VAL A 116 15.63 -1.93 8.32
N ALA A 117 16.25 -1.33 9.33
CA ALA A 117 15.67 -1.24 10.67
C ALA A 117 14.31 -0.51 10.69
N PRO A 118 14.14 0.70 10.11
CA PRO A 118 12.84 1.36 10.06
C PRO A 118 11.82 0.60 9.20
N TYR A 119 12.25 -0.03 8.10
CA TYR A 119 11.39 -0.87 7.27
C TYR A 119 10.81 -2.06 8.05
N LEU A 120 11.66 -2.79 8.77
CA LEU A 120 11.22 -3.93 9.58
C LEU A 120 10.31 -3.42 10.70
N ALA A 121 10.70 -2.37 11.43
CA ALA A 121 9.88 -1.79 12.48
C ALA A 121 8.48 -1.44 11.97
N MET A 122 8.37 -0.77 10.81
CA MET A 122 7.08 -0.45 10.19
C MET A 122 6.30 -1.69 9.76
N SER A 123 6.95 -2.67 9.12
CA SER A 123 6.29 -3.88 8.64
C SER A 123 5.76 -4.75 9.78
N TYR A 124 6.49 -4.82 10.90
CA TYR A 124 6.07 -5.54 12.11
C TYR A 124 5.05 -4.76 12.92
N LEU A 125 5.21 -3.44 13.04
CA LEU A 125 4.23 -2.58 13.68
C LEU A 125 2.91 -2.70 12.94
N TYR A 126 2.88 -2.59 11.61
CA TYR A 126 1.67 -2.73 10.81
C TYR A 126 0.95 -4.07 11.09
N LYS A 127 1.68 -5.19 11.19
CA LYS A 127 1.10 -6.51 11.52
C LYS A 127 0.59 -6.64 12.96
N ARG A 128 1.37 -6.20 13.94
CA ARG A 128 1.06 -6.40 15.37
C ARG A 128 0.19 -5.30 15.96
N SER A 129 0.07 -4.17 15.28
CA SER A 129 -0.63 -3.01 15.83
C SER A 129 -2.14 -3.16 15.79
N ASN A 130 -2.75 -4.10 15.07
CA ASN A 130 -4.21 -4.27 15.06
C ASN A 130 -4.84 -4.39 16.47
N GLY A 131 -4.19 -5.11 17.39
CA GLY A 131 -4.67 -5.21 18.78
C GLY A 131 -4.50 -3.91 19.58
N LEU A 132 -3.34 -3.26 19.43
CA LEU A 132 -3.03 -1.99 20.07
C LEU A 132 -3.94 -0.87 19.55
N TRP A 133 -4.19 -0.82 18.26
CA TRP A 133 -5.12 0.09 17.61
C TRP A 133 -6.53 -0.09 18.14
N GLY A 134 -7.02 -1.33 18.20
CA GLY A 134 -8.32 -1.62 18.80
C GLY A 134 -8.42 -1.16 20.26
N PHE A 135 -7.36 -1.32 21.05
CA PHE A 135 -7.29 -0.80 22.42
C PHE A 135 -7.33 0.73 22.48
N LEU A 136 -6.51 1.41 21.67
CA LEU A 136 -6.42 2.88 21.65
C LEU A 136 -7.73 3.52 21.19
N ILE A 137 -8.39 2.94 20.18
CA ILE A 137 -9.70 3.38 19.68
C ILE A 137 -10.76 3.20 20.78
N ARG A 138 -10.86 2.00 21.39
CA ARG A 138 -11.82 1.72 22.46
C ARG A 138 -11.65 2.60 23.69
N ARG A 139 -10.43 3.07 23.97
CA ARG A 139 -10.12 3.95 25.11
C ARG A 139 -10.16 5.44 24.74
N HIS A 140 -10.48 5.80 23.49
CA HIS A 140 -10.40 7.18 22.96
C HIS A 140 -9.03 7.85 23.18
N LEU A 141 -7.96 7.07 23.27
CA LEU A 141 -6.60 7.56 23.54
C LEU A 141 -5.83 7.91 22.26
N VAL A 142 -6.44 7.74 21.09
CA VAL A 142 -5.81 8.01 19.79
C VAL A 142 -5.24 9.43 19.76
N GLN A 143 -6.03 10.45 20.09
CA GLN A 143 -5.56 11.83 20.02
C GLN A 143 -4.39 12.09 20.97
N ALA A 144 -4.46 11.58 22.20
CA ALA A 144 -3.40 11.74 23.19
C ALA A 144 -2.08 11.06 22.77
N ALA A 145 -2.17 9.86 22.17
CA ALA A 145 -1.02 9.12 21.67
C ALA A 145 -0.37 9.77 20.44
N TRP A 146 -1.17 10.34 19.53
CA TRP A 146 -0.69 10.86 18.24
C TRP A 146 -0.27 12.33 18.28
N ARG A 147 -0.85 13.16 19.16
CA ARG A 147 -0.52 14.59 19.26
C ARG A 147 0.98 14.90 19.42
N PRO A 148 1.76 14.23 20.30
CA PRO A 148 3.19 14.51 20.42
C PRO A 148 3.98 14.13 19.16
N LEU A 149 3.62 13.02 18.49
CA LEU A 149 4.26 12.58 17.26
C LEU A 149 3.98 13.54 16.09
N ILE A 150 2.74 14.00 15.97
CA ILE A 150 2.34 15.00 14.96
C ILE A 150 3.10 16.30 15.19
N GLU A 151 3.18 16.76 16.44
CA GLU A 151 3.87 18.00 16.77
C GLU A 151 5.38 17.91 16.50
N LEU A 152 6.01 16.78 16.84
CA LEU A 152 7.40 16.49 16.49
C LEU A 152 7.62 16.48 14.97
N SER A 153 6.75 15.82 14.21
CA SER A 153 6.81 15.79 12.74
C SER A 153 6.66 17.18 12.14
N ARG A 154 5.70 17.97 12.65
CA ARG A 154 5.49 19.38 12.27
C ARG A 154 6.75 20.21 12.50
N MET A 155 7.33 20.13 13.70
CA MET A 155 8.57 20.83 14.03
C MET A 155 9.72 20.41 13.10
N ARG A 156 9.89 19.12 12.82
CA ARG A 156 10.91 18.62 11.89
C ARG A 156 10.73 19.18 10.49
N HIS A 157 9.50 19.20 9.97
CA HIS A 157 9.19 19.74 8.65
C HIS A 157 9.43 21.26 8.59
N LEU A 158 9.05 22.02 9.62
CA LEU A 158 9.33 23.45 9.70
C LEU A 158 10.84 23.75 9.74
N ARG A 159 11.64 22.97 10.48
CA ARG A 159 13.11 23.10 10.46
C ARG A 159 13.70 22.81 9.09
N PHE A 160 13.22 21.76 8.42
CA PHE A 160 13.65 21.43 7.06
C PHE A 160 13.34 22.56 6.07
N ARG A 161 12.12 23.13 6.11
CA ARG A 161 11.75 24.28 5.28
C ARG A 161 12.61 25.52 5.56
N ARG A 162 12.91 25.81 6.83
CA ARG A 162 13.81 26.92 7.21
C ARG A 162 15.22 26.71 6.66
N ARG A 163 15.74 25.48 6.73
CA ARG A 163 17.05 25.13 6.18
C ARG A 163 17.09 25.33 4.66
N LEU A 164 16.09 24.83 3.93
CA LEU A 164 16.00 25.04 2.48
C LEU A 164 15.89 26.53 2.11
N ALA A 165 15.13 27.32 2.87
CA ALA A 165 15.03 28.76 2.65
C ALA A 165 16.37 29.49 2.89
N ALA A 166 17.13 29.08 3.91
CA ALA A 166 18.47 29.60 4.18
C ALA A 166 19.47 29.20 3.08
N GLU A 167 19.43 27.96 2.60
CA GLU A 167 20.28 27.48 1.49
C GLU A 167 19.95 28.23 0.18
N ALA A 168 18.67 28.45 -0.13
CA ALA A 168 18.23 29.23 -1.29
C ALA A 168 18.61 30.72 -1.19
N GLY A 169 18.53 31.32 0.01
CA GLY A 169 18.99 32.69 0.27
C GLY A 169 20.50 32.85 0.10
N ALA A 170 21.28 31.91 0.63
CA ALA A 170 22.75 31.90 0.46
C ALA A 170 23.18 31.69 -1.00
N GLN A 171 22.44 30.89 -1.78
CA GLN A 171 22.66 30.75 -3.22
C GLN A 171 22.29 32.01 -4.01
N ALA A 172 21.25 32.73 -3.59
CA ALA A 172 20.88 34.02 -4.17
C ALA A 172 21.93 35.09 -3.88
N GLU A 173 22.48 35.15 -2.66
CA GLU A 173 23.57 36.07 -2.27
C GLU A 173 24.91 35.72 -2.96
N GLY A 174 25.23 34.44 -3.12
CA GLY A 174 26.46 33.99 -3.82
C GLY A 174 26.45 34.19 -5.34
N ASN A 175 25.26 34.31 -5.95
CA ASN A 175 25.12 34.62 -7.38
C ASN A 175 25.04 36.12 -7.68
N VAL A 176 25.09 37.00 -6.67
CA VAL A 176 25.24 38.45 -6.90
C VAL A 176 26.72 38.74 -7.18
N VAL A 177 27.19 38.39 -8.38
CA VAL A 177 28.37 39.05 -8.93
C VAL A 177 27.94 40.47 -9.28
N SER A 178 28.48 41.43 -8.54
CA SER A 178 28.30 42.88 -8.74
C SER A 178 28.46 43.25 -10.22
N ALA A 179 27.36 43.56 -10.89
CA ALA A 179 27.38 44.26 -12.17
C ALA A 179 27.76 45.73 -11.92
N GLY A 180 29.07 45.99 -11.96
CA GLY A 180 29.72 47.30 -11.96
C GLY A 180 31.23 47.02 -11.97
N VAL A 181 31.99 47.35 -13.00
CA VAL A 181 32.21 48.63 -13.70
C VAL A 181 32.48 48.39 -15.19
#